data_AF-A0A7V0SFP1-F1
#
_entry.id   AF-A0A7V0SFP1-F1
#
_cell.length_a   1.000
_cell.length_b   1.000
_cell.length_c   1.000
_cell.angle_alpha   90.00
_cell.angle_beta   90.00
_cell.angle_gamma   90.00
#
_symmetry.space_group_name_H-M   'P 1'
#
loop_
_entity.id
_entity.type
_entity.pdbx_description
1 polymer ?
#
loop_
_entity_poly.entity_id
_entity_poly.type
_entity_poly.pdbx_seq_one_letter_code
_entity_poly.pdbx_strand_id
1 'polypeptide(L)'
;MRKINDSRLYLYTAAVLTLVALALAPVAYYSILVVEPRVQSYLNMPEQSAEGYRKAYLMLRKPHVFARYENFDAAAEPIKPILRDFDRRTASGEAFIPDDRIYLEILLERRALGSRLTRNTVVFFSLLSLLTWGMFLYERKKNLQAG
;
A
#
# COMPACT_ATOMS: atom_id res chain seq x y z
N MET A 1 -45.06 4.76 -10.83
CA MET A 1 -43.66 5.16 -10.57
C MET A 1 -42.87 5.08 -11.87
N ARG A 2 -42.16 6.15 -12.27
CA ARG A 2 -41.33 6.17 -13.49
C ARG A 2 -40.17 5.17 -13.31
N LYS A 3 -40.02 4.20 -14.22
CA LYS A 3 -38.84 3.32 -14.26
C LYS A 3 -37.64 4.18 -14.66
N ILE A 4 -36.76 4.48 -13.72
CA ILE A 4 -35.46 5.09 -14.02
C ILE A 4 -34.58 3.96 -14.57
N ASN A 5 -34.00 4.17 -15.76
CA ASN A 5 -33.07 3.22 -16.38
C ASN A 5 -31.65 3.63 -16.00
N ASP A 6 -31.16 3.11 -14.87
CA ASP A 6 -29.86 3.46 -14.29
C ASP A 6 -28.73 2.53 -14.76
N SER A 7 -28.95 1.71 -15.79
CA SER A 7 -27.97 0.71 -16.24
C SER A 7 -26.63 1.33 -16.69
N ARG A 8 -26.64 2.57 -17.21
CA ARG A 8 -25.40 3.31 -17.51
C ARG A 8 -24.68 3.75 -16.23
N LEU A 9 -25.41 4.17 -15.21
CA LEU A 9 -24.85 4.56 -13.92
C LEU A 9 -24.15 3.37 -13.26
N TYR A 10 -24.80 2.20 -13.20
CA TYR A 10 -24.19 0.98 -12.65
C TYR A 10 -22.96 0.55 -13.44
N LEU A 11 -22.99 0.63 -14.78
CA LEU A 11 -21.84 0.29 -15.63
C LEU A 11 -20.64 1.20 -15.36
N TYR A 12 -20.83 2.52 -15.39
CA TYR A 12 -19.74 3.47 -15.15
C TYR A 12 -19.19 3.36 -13.73
N THR A 13 -20.09 3.21 -12.75
CA THR A 13 -19.68 3.01 -11.36
C THR A 13 -18.83 1.74 -11.22
N ALA A 14 -19.31 0.61 -11.74
CA ALA A 14 -18.59 -0.65 -11.69
C ALA A 14 -17.22 -0.57 -12.38
N ALA A 15 -17.16 0.04 -13.57
CA ALA A 15 -15.92 0.21 -14.32
C ALA A 15 -14.88 1.07 -13.56
N VAL A 16 -15.30 2.19 -12.99
CA VAL A 16 -14.42 3.08 -12.21
C VAL A 16 -13.89 2.37 -10.97
N LEU A 17 -14.76 1.70 -10.20
CA LEU A 17 -14.37 0.99 -8.99
C LEU A 17 -13.39 -0.16 -9.30
N THR A 18 -13.63 -0.91 -10.38
CA THR A 18 -12.69 -1.93 -10.86
C THR A 18 -11.34 -1.31 -11.22
N LEU A 19 -11.33 -0.21 -11.95
CA LEU A 19 -10.09 0.44 -12.38
C LEU A 19 -9.27 0.94 -11.19
N VAL A 20 -9.92 1.54 -10.19
CA VAL A 20 -9.27 1.94 -8.94
C VAL A 20 -8.68 0.74 -8.21
N ALA A 21 -9.44 -0.35 -8.05
CA ALA A 21 -8.94 -1.57 -7.42
C ALA A 21 -7.73 -2.17 -8.16
N LEU A 22 -7.79 -2.23 -9.49
CA LEU A 22 -6.71 -2.73 -10.33
C LEU A 22 -5.46 -1.85 -10.28
N ALA A 23 -5.61 -0.53 -10.17
CA ALA A 23 -4.46 0.38 -10.04
C ALA A 23 -3.77 0.23 -8.67
N LEU A 24 -4.54 0.00 -7.60
CA LEU A 24 -4.02 -0.07 -6.24
C LEU A 24 -3.48 -1.46 -5.85
N ALA A 25 -4.02 -2.52 -6.43
CA ALA A 25 -3.63 -3.90 -6.08
C ALA A 25 -2.13 -4.17 -6.30
N PRO A 26 -1.52 -3.87 -7.46
CA PRO A 26 -0.09 -4.12 -7.67
C PRO A 26 0.79 -3.41 -6.64
N VAL A 27 0.43 -2.18 -6.27
CA VAL A 27 1.18 -1.39 -5.29
C VAL A 27 1.15 -2.05 -3.92
N ALA A 28 -0.04 -2.43 -3.44
CA ALA A 28 -0.22 -3.08 -2.14
C ALA A 28 0.51 -4.44 -2.09
N TYR A 29 0.26 -5.30 -3.08
CA TYR A 29 0.78 -6.66 -3.07
C TYR A 29 2.28 -6.71 -3.34
N TYR A 30 2.84 -5.78 -4.10
CA TYR A 30 4.30 -5.67 -4.24
C TYR A 30 4.96 -5.35 -2.88
N SER A 31 4.39 -4.44 -2.09
CA SER A 31 4.91 -4.16 -0.76
C SER A 31 4.82 -5.39 0.16
N ILE A 32 3.65 -6.01 0.23
CA ILE A 32 3.35 -7.12 1.15
C ILE A 32 4.16 -8.38 0.82
N LEU A 33 4.27 -8.73 -0.46
CA LEU A 33 4.86 -10.00 -0.90
C LEU A 33 6.36 -9.92 -1.18
N VAL A 34 6.87 -8.72 -1.52
CA VAL A 34 8.27 -8.57 -1.96
C VAL A 34 9.07 -7.70 -1.01
N VAL A 35 8.60 -6.48 -0.72
CA VAL A 35 9.43 -5.51 0.01
C VAL A 35 9.49 -5.83 1.50
N GLU A 36 8.33 -6.00 2.16
CA GLU A 36 8.27 -6.24 3.61
C GLU A 36 9.02 -7.52 4.03
N PRO A 37 8.84 -8.69 3.36
CA PRO A 37 9.55 -9.90 3.73
C PRO A 37 11.07 -9.78 3.49
N ARG A 38 11.47 -9.07 2.43
CA ARG A 38 12.88 -8.90 2.10
C ARG A 38 13.56 -7.96 3.11
N VAL A 39 12.92 -6.87 3.50
CA VAL A 39 13.42 -6.02 4.59
C VAL A 39 13.55 -6.82 5.88
N GLN A 40 12.53 -7.62 6.24
CA GLN A 40 12.60 -8.46 7.44
C GLN A 40 13.77 -9.46 7.38
N SER A 41 14.03 -10.04 6.20
CA SER A 41 15.17 -10.94 6.01
C SER A 41 16.50 -10.24 6.26
N TYR A 42 16.66 -8.98 5.83
CA TYR A 42 17.86 -8.20 6.10
C TYR A 42 18.03 -7.84 7.57
N LEU A 43 16.94 -7.62 8.30
CA LEU A 43 16.96 -7.30 9.73
C LEU A 43 17.35 -8.51 10.60
N ASN A 44 17.11 -9.73 10.10
CA ASN A 44 17.33 -10.98 10.83
C ASN A 44 18.67 -11.68 10.49
N MET A 45 19.54 -11.10 9.65
CA MET A 45 20.82 -11.70 9.28
C MET A 45 21.83 -11.64 10.45
N PRO A 46 22.41 -12.79 10.89
CA PRO A 46 23.34 -12.84 12.03
C PRO A 46 24.75 -12.29 11.74
N GLU A 47 25.27 -12.48 10.53
CA GLU A 47 26.57 -11.99 10.10
C GLU A 47 26.38 -10.82 9.11
N GLN A 48 27.10 -9.71 9.31
CA GLN A 48 27.01 -8.47 8.51
C GLN A 48 25.73 -7.64 8.73
N SER A 49 25.30 -7.48 9.99
CA SER A 49 24.18 -6.61 10.39
C SER A 49 24.24 -5.22 9.75
N ALA A 50 25.44 -4.61 9.65
CA ALA A 50 25.62 -3.30 9.04
C ALA A 50 25.21 -3.24 7.55
N GLU A 51 25.57 -4.26 6.76
CA GLU A 51 25.23 -4.30 5.33
C GLU A 51 23.75 -4.66 5.13
N GLY A 52 23.23 -5.58 5.94
CA GLY A 52 21.80 -5.89 6.00
C GLY A 52 20.97 -4.66 6.30
N TYR A 53 21.35 -3.89 7.32
CA TYR A 53 20.67 -2.65 7.73
C TYR A 53 20.73 -1.58 6.65
N ARG A 54 21.87 -1.44 5.97
CA ARG A 54 21.98 -0.55 4.80
C ARG A 54 21.01 -0.96 3.68
N LYS A 55 20.94 -2.25 3.34
CA LYS A 55 20.02 -2.77 2.31
C LYS A 55 18.55 -2.59 2.71
N ALA A 56 18.22 -2.86 3.97
CA ALA A 56 16.90 -2.61 4.54
C ALA A 56 16.53 -1.13 4.44
N TYR A 57 17.42 -0.24 4.86
CA TYR A 57 17.21 1.21 4.79
C TYR A 57 16.97 1.67 3.35
N LEU A 58 17.77 1.24 2.38
CA LEU A 58 17.59 1.64 0.98
C LEU A 58 16.22 1.26 0.40
N MET A 59 15.65 0.13 0.84
CA MET A 59 14.29 -0.27 0.48
C MET A 59 13.22 0.54 1.21
N LEU A 60 13.45 0.86 2.49
CA LEU A 60 12.52 1.60 3.34
C LEU A 60 12.52 3.10 3.05
N ARG A 61 13.64 3.66 2.57
CA ARG A 61 13.79 5.08 2.23
C ARG A 61 12.69 5.58 1.31
N LYS A 62 12.17 4.73 0.42
CA LYS A 62 11.00 5.03 -0.42
C LYS A 62 9.73 4.56 0.30
N PRO A 63 8.88 5.47 0.83
CA PRO A 63 7.69 5.10 1.57
C PRO A 63 6.63 4.42 0.68
N HIS A 64 5.67 3.75 1.32
CA HIS A 64 4.45 3.30 0.65
C HIS A 64 3.59 4.50 0.23
N VAL A 65 2.85 4.40 -0.88
CA VAL A 65 2.04 5.51 -1.44
C VAL A 65 1.08 6.13 -0.41
N PHE A 66 0.53 5.31 0.48
CA PHE A 66 -0.40 5.70 1.55
C PHE A 66 0.24 5.92 2.93
N ALA A 67 1.56 5.71 3.06
CA ALA A 67 2.31 5.94 4.29
C ALA A 67 3.54 6.81 4.00
N ARG A 68 3.34 7.90 3.26
CA ARG A 68 4.39 8.87 2.97
C ARG A 68 4.93 9.47 4.26
N TYR A 69 6.24 9.65 4.30
CA TYR A 69 6.93 10.30 5.44
C TYR A 69 6.70 11.81 5.50
N GLU A 70 6.16 12.37 4.42
CA GLU A 70 5.76 13.78 4.30
C GLU A 70 4.41 14.08 4.96
N ASN A 71 3.60 13.04 5.21
CA ASN A 71 2.29 13.22 5.86
C ASN A 71 2.50 13.82 7.25
N PHE A 72 1.77 14.89 7.58
CA PHE A 72 1.73 15.48 8.92
C PHE A 72 0.81 14.63 9.80
N ASP A 73 1.25 13.43 10.17
CA ASP A 73 0.62 12.65 11.23
C ASP A 73 1.59 12.41 12.39
N ALA A 74 1.03 12.21 13.59
CA ALA A 74 1.80 12.02 14.82
C ALA A 74 2.75 10.80 14.74
N ALA A 75 2.49 9.87 13.83
CA ALA A 75 3.32 8.69 13.59
C ALA A 75 4.50 8.97 12.62
N ALA A 76 4.41 9.97 11.76
CA ALA A 76 5.45 10.35 10.80
C ALA A 76 6.43 11.39 11.33
N GLU A 77 6.04 12.18 12.32
CA GLU A 77 6.91 13.16 12.98
C GLU A 77 8.22 12.56 13.54
N PRO A 78 8.22 11.43 14.28
CA PRO A 78 9.46 10.81 14.76
C PRO A 78 10.29 10.15 13.64
N ILE A 79 9.71 9.93 12.45
CA ILE A 79 10.39 9.26 11.33
C ILE A 79 11.32 10.22 10.57
N LYS A 80 10.96 11.50 10.47
CA LYS A 80 11.77 12.52 9.77
C LYS A 80 13.22 12.62 10.28
N PRO A 81 13.49 12.71 11.60
CA PRO A 81 14.86 12.76 12.10
C PRO A 81 15.63 11.45 11.84
N ILE A 82 14.97 10.29 11.93
CA ILE A 82 15.55 8.97 11.61
C ILE A 82 16.01 8.94 10.15
N LEU A 83 15.13 9.33 9.23
CA LEU A 83 15.47 9.35 7.80
C LEU A 83 16.63 10.28 7.51
N ARG A 84 16.66 11.46 8.12
CA ARG A 84 17.73 12.45 7.93
C ARG A 84 19.08 11.92 8.41
N ASP A 85 19.13 11.30 9.58
CA ASP A 85 20.37 10.72 10.10
C ASP A 85 20.85 9.54 9.23
N PHE A 86 19.93 8.66 8.83
CA PHE A 86 20.28 7.49 8.01
C PHE A 86 20.69 7.89 6.59
N ASP A 87 20.10 8.96 6.03
CA ASP A 87 20.53 9.53 4.75
C ASP A 87 21.95 10.09 4.85
N ARG A 88 22.24 10.83 5.92
CA ARG A 88 23.59 11.36 6.21
C ARG A 88 24.60 10.23 6.31
N ARG A 89 24.30 9.19 7.10
CA ARG A 89 25.19 8.03 7.31
C ARG A 89 25.41 7.22 6.04
N THR A 90 24.36 7.04 5.25
CA THR A 90 24.47 6.37 3.94
C THR A 90 25.36 7.15 2.97
N ALA A 91 25.26 8.49 2.99
CA ALA A 91 26.08 9.38 2.16
C ALA A 91 27.53 9.50 2.62
N SER A 92 27.78 9.48 3.94
CA SER A 92 29.14 9.54 4.51
C SER A 92 29.86 8.19 4.51
N GLY A 93 29.17 7.09 4.18
CA GLY A 93 29.73 5.74 4.25
C GLY A 93 29.84 5.19 5.68
N GLU A 94 29.18 5.82 6.63
CA GLU A 94 29.16 5.39 8.03
C GLU A 94 28.44 4.04 8.18
N ALA A 95 28.98 3.15 9.00
CA ALA A 95 28.42 1.82 9.20
C ALA A 95 27.15 1.88 10.06
N PHE A 96 26.19 1.02 9.75
CA PHE A 96 25.03 0.78 10.63
C PHE A 96 25.44 -0.07 11.83
N ILE A 97 24.85 0.21 12.99
CA ILE A 97 25.12 -0.46 14.27
C ILE A 97 23.92 -1.32 14.68
N PRO A 98 24.09 -2.31 15.58
CA PRO A 98 23.00 -3.16 16.08
C PRO A 98 21.76 -2.38 16.56
N ASP A 99 21.97 -1.25 17.23
CA ASP A 99 20.89 -0.40 17.74
C ASP A 99 20.04 0.24 16.64
N ASP A 100 20.53 0.31 15.39
CA ASP A 100 19.78 0.87 14.26
C ASP A 100 18.58 0.01 13.86
N ARG A 101 18.58 -1.26 14.29
CA ARG A 101 17.52 -2.22 14.02
C ARG A 101 16.15 -1.69 14.44
N ILE A 102 16.05 -1.11 15.64
CA ILE A 102 14.78 -0.62 16.17
C ILE A 102 14.17 0.47 15.28
N TYR A 103 15.00 1.36 14.74
CA TYR A 103 14.56 2.42 13.84
C TYR A 103 14.13 1.88 12.48
N LEU A 104 14.82 0.87 11.96
CA LEU A 104 14.42 0.19 10.72
C LEU A 104 13.11 -0.59 10.89
N GLU A 105 12.88 -1.20 12.06
CA GLU A 105 11.62 -1.85 12.39
C GLU A 105 10.46 -0.85 12.43
N ILE A 106 10.66 0.36 13.00
CA ILE A 106 9.67 1.45 12.95
C ILE A 106 9.34 1.85 11.50
N LEU A 107 10.36 2.00 10.65
CA LEU A 107 10.15 2.32 9.23
C LEU A 107 9.40 1.21 8.49
N LEU A 108 9.71 -0.05 8.79
CA LEU A 108 9.04 -1.22 8.23
C LEU A 108 7.59 -1.29 8.67
N GLU A 109 7.31 -1.10 9.97
CA GLU A 109 5.96 -1.08 10.50
C GLU A 109 5.13 0.01 9.84
N ARG A 110 5.69 1.22 9.71
CA ARG A 110 5.02 2.32 9.01
C ARG A 110 4.68 1.96 7.57
N ARG A 111 5.59 1.32 6.85
CA ARG A 111 5.34 0.82 5.49
C ARG A 111 4.21 -0.21 5.48
N ALA A 112 4.23 -1.17 6.42
CA ALA A 112 3.23 -2.22 6.55
C ALA A 112 1.83 -1.65 6.87
N LEU A 113 1.73 -0.58 7.67
CA LEU A 113 0.47 0.15 7.87
C LEU A 113 -0.06 0.70 6.54
N GLY A 114 0.81 1.31 5.73
CA GLY A 114 0.44 1.81 4.41
C GLY A 114 -0.02 0.72 3.45
N SER A 115 0.67 -0.42 3.40
CA SER A 115 0.32 -1.52 2.51
C SER A 115 -0.97 -2.22 2.95
N ARG A 116 -1.19 -2.43 4.26
CA ARG A 116 -2.43 -2.95 4.83
C ARG A 116 -3.62 -2.04 4.54
N LEU A 117 -3.45 -0.72 4.70
CA LEU A 117 -4.49 0.25 4.34
C LEU A 117 -4.85 0.13 2.86
N THR A 118 -3.84 0.11 1.99
CA THR A 118 -4.04 -0.01 0.53
C THR A 118 -4.74 -1.31 0.16
N ARG A 119 -4.34 -2.44 0.77
CA ARG A 119 -5.00 -3.73 0.59
C ARG A 119 -6.47 -3.67 1.01
N ASN A 120 -6.77 -3.07 2.17
CA ASN A 120 -8.14 -2.92 2.63
C ASN A 120 -8.97 -2.04 1.67
N THR A 121 -8.37 -0.98 1.13
CA THR A 121 -8.97 -0.14 0.08
C THR A 121 -9.24 -0.93 -1.19
N VAL A 122 -8.29 -1.75 -1.65
CA VAL A 122 -8.47 -2.66 -2.80
C VAL A 122 -9.63 -3.63 -2.57
N VAL A 123 -9.69 -4.27 -1.40
CA VAL A 123 -10.78 -5.19 -1.05
C VAL A 123 -12.13 -4.47 -1.06
N PHE A 124 -12.20 -3.29 -0.43
CA PHE A 124 -13.41 -2.47 -0.40
C PHE A 124 -13.92 -2.13 -1.81
N PHE A 125 -13.04 -1.59 -2.66
CA PHE A 125 -13.40 -1.24 -4.04
C PHE A 125 -13.74 -2.46 -4.89
N SER A 126 -13.09 -3.60 -4.65
CA SER A 126 -13.40 -4.86 -5.34
C SER A 126 -14.79 -5.36 -4.97
N LEU A 127 -15.14 -5.37 -3.68
CA LEU A 127 -16.47 -5.78 -3.21
C LEU A 127 -17.56 -4.85 -3.73
N LEU A 128 -17.33 -3.54 -3.68
CA LEU A 128 -18.29 -2.57 -4.20
C LEU A 128 -18.45 -2.70 -5.72
N SER A 129 -17.35 -2.91 -6.45
CA SER A 129 -17.38 -3.21 -7.88
C SER A 129 -18.22 -4.45 -8.17
N LEU A 130 -17.99 -5.56 -7.47
CA LEU A 130 -18.78 -6.79 -7.64
C LEU A 130 -20.28 -6.57 -7.41
N LEU A 131 -20.66 -5.81 -6.37
CA LEU A 131 -22.05 -5.45 -6.11
C LEU A 131 -22.64 -4.63 -7.27
N THR A 132 -21.91 -3.62 -7.76
CA THR A 132 -22.38 -2.78 -8.88
C THR A 132 -22.46 -3.55 -10.20
N TRP A 133 -21.55 -4.47 -10.47
CA TRP A 133 -21.64 -5.41 -11.60
C TRP A 133 -22.87 -6.32 -11.47
N GLY A 134 -23.15 -6.84 -10.27
CA GLY A 134 -24.35 -7.63 -9.99
C GLY A 134 -25.63 -6.85 -10.29
N MET A 135 -25.72 -5.60 -9.83
CA MET A 135 -26.86 -4.70 -10.10
C MET A 135 -27.02 -4.40 -11.59
N PHE A 136 -25.90 -4.11 -12.29
CA PHE A 136 -25.91 -3.89 -13.74
C PHE A 136 -26.45 -5.11 -14.50
N LEU A 137 -25.97 -6.32 -14.18
CA LEU A 137 -26.42 -7.55 -14.82
C LEU A 137 -27.89 -7.85 -14.52
N TYR A 138 -28.33 -7.60 -13.28
CA TYR A 138 -29.73 -7.75 -12.87
C TYR A 138 -30.64 -6.81 -13.66
N GLU A 139 -30.31 -5.52 -13.75
CA GLU A 139 -31.11 -4.56 -14.53
C GLU A 139 -31.12 -4.90 -16.01
N ARG A 140 -29.97 -5.28 -16.58
CA ARG A 140 -29.89 -5.67 -17.99
C ARG A 140 -30.80 -6.86 -18.29
N LYS A 141 -30.83 -7.88 -17.43
CA LYS A 141 -31.73 -9.03 -17.57
C LYS A 141 -33.20 -8.63 -17.44
N LYS A 142 -33.54 -7.78 -16.48
CA LYS A 142 -34.91 -7.28 -16.27
C LYS A 142 -35.42 -6.46 -17.46
N ASN A 143 -34.56 -5.64 -18.06
CA ASN A 143 -34.91 -4.84 -19.23
C ASN A 143 -35.08 -5.70 -20.49
N LEU A 144 -34.28 -6.77 -20.65
CA LEU A 144 -34.42 -7.75 -21.74
C LEU A 144 -35.71 -8.58 -21.66
N GLN A 145 -36.24 -8.84 -20.47
CA GLN A 145 -37.50 -9.60 -20.28
C GLN A 145 -38.76 -8.73 -20.40
N ALA A 146 -38.61 -7.41 -20.45
CA ALA A 146 -39.72 -6.45 -20.45
C ALA A 146 -39.92 -5.75 -21.81
N GLY A 147 -39.10 -6.07 -22.81
CA GLY A 147 -39.25 -5.64 -24.21
C GLY A 147 -39.52 -6.85 -25.10
#